data_AF-A0A975GMX9-F1
#
_entry.id   AF-A0A975GMX9-F1
#
_cell.length_a   1.000
_cell.length_b   1.000
_cell.length_c   1.000
_cell.angle_alpha   90.00
_cell.angle_beta   90.00
_cell.angle_gamma   90.00
#
_symmetry.space_group_name_H-M   'P 1'
#
loop_
_entity.id
_entity.type
_entity.pdbx_description
1 polymer ?
#
loop_
_entity_poly.entity_id
_entity_poly.type
_entity_poly.pdbx_seq_one_letter_code
_entity_poly.pdbx_strand_id
1 'polypeptide(L)'
;MKENRTDLKDWLETDDDFLEFLEQEAQSDNYKSLKKEAEAGPHPTEDMLYDYVLDVLDHNAAKAVRNHILFCGECARELLRIRLIEEASENAFLSWLDTPCLSDRLKNWVFRFRKLLVSGLCVATVSGIIVFHIFPSLPRLISKSYETAFIENIRFSPDDLRKRPVLPWQEPGRYYGFASSDRYAPANRAFGAGLWQGSQAMTKGEKALTLPEFFSPGWQGSGDHMEEDEWPDTPWAVYYSLGRWCFLVQAVSLSDEEIPHEFWEKQRKILGEMRKAFYNLPDTFKDKRADKIIEKVLARIESDLKTPEGTFPGKKKRQAIAFQTEHLIKYLSPRHIPQREKE
;
A
#
# COMPACT_ATOMS: atom_id res chain seq x y z
N MET A 1 24.64 -13.17 38.10
CA MET A 1 23.39 -12.38 38.09
C MET A 1 22.36 -12.90 39.12
N LYS A 2 22.77 -13.24 40.36
CA LYS A 2 21.87 -13.74 41.42
C LYS A 2 21.69 -12.79 42.61
N GLU A 3 22.45 -11.69 42.67
CA GLU A 3 22.49 -10.80 43.85
C GLU A 3 21.49 -9.64 43.87
N ASN A 4 20.79 -9.32 42.76
CA ASN A 4 19.97 -8.08 42.67
C ASN A 4 18.45 -8.28 42.54
N ARG A 5 17.92 -9.46 42.88
CA ARG A 5 16.47 -9.72 42.74
C ARG A 5 15.62 -9.08 43.84
N THR A 6 16.20 -8.77 45.00
CA THR A 6 15.55 -8.07 46.11
C THR A 6 15.42 -6.58 45.80
N ASP A 7 16.48 -5.94 45.29
CA ASP A 7 16.48 -4.52 44.96
C ASP A 7 15.44 -4.16 43.88
N LEU A 8 15.24 -5.01 42.86
CA LEU A 8 14.29 -4.70 41.79
C LEU A 8 12.84 -4.50 42.28
N LYS A 9 12.45 -5.13 43.40
CA LYS A 9 11.11 -4.91 43.95
C LYS A 9 10.97 -3.53 44.59
N ASP A 10 12.02 -3.06 45.25
CA ASP A 10 12.04 -1.76 45.93
C ASP A 10 12.05 -0.64 44.88
N TRP A 11 12.77 -0.82 43.76
CA TRP A 11 12.76 0.11 42.62
C TRP A 11 11.46 0.12 41.79
N LEU A 12 10.50 -0.76 42.08
CA LEU A 12 9.20 -0.80 41.41
C LEU A 12 8.05 -0.22 42.27
N GLU A 13 8.37 0.37 43.43
CA GLU A 13 7.35 0.96 44.32
C GLU A 13 6.76 2.25 43.77
N THR A 14 7.55 3.05 43.04
CA THR A 14 7.09 4.29 42.39
C THR A 14 7.62 4.43 40.97
N ASP A 15 6.94 5.24 40.15
CA ASP A 15 7.38 5.56 38.78
C ASP A 15 8.73 6.30 38.78
N ASP A 16 8.98 7.16 39.77
CA ASP A 16 10.22 7.92 39.89
C ASP A 16 11.41 7.00 40.23
N ASP A 17 11.23 6.08 41.18
CA ASP A 17 12.25 5.08 41.54
C ASP A 17 12.58 4.18 40.34
N PHE A 18 11.57 3.78 39.56
CA PHE A 18 11.78 2.97 38.36
C PHE A 18 12.57 3.73 37.28
N LEU A 19 12.27 5.02 37.07
CA LEU A 19 13.01 5.85 36.12
C LEU A 19 14.46 6.07 36.56
N GLU A 20 14.71 6.29 37.85
CA GLU A 20 16.06 6.40 38.41
C GLU A 20 16.84 5.09 38.21
N PHE A 21 16.21 3.94 38.47
CA PHE A 21 16.80 2.64 38.19
C PHE A 21 17.18 2.46 36.71
N LEU A 22 16.29 2.84 35.78
CA LEU A 22 16.59 2.78 34.35
C LEU A 22 17.75 3.71 33.96
N GLU A 23 17.83 4.89 34.56
CA GLU A 23 18.95 5.82 34.34
C GLU A 23 20.27 5.22 34.84
N GLN A 24 20.28 4.66 36.05
CA GLN A 24 21.46 4.00 36.62
C GLN A 24 21.92 2.81 35.76
N GLU A 25 21.00 1.94 35.34
CA GLU A 25 21.31 0.81 34.46
C GLU A 25 21.83 1.29 33.10
N ALA A 26 21.26 2.35 32.52
CA ALA A 26 21.74 2.95 31.27
C ALA A 26 23.16 3.55 31.41
N GLN A 27 23.58 3.91 32.62
CA GLN A 27 24.93 4.38 32.92
C GLN A 27 25.93 3.25 33.24
N SER A 28 25.45 2.02 33.44
CA SER A 28 26.31 0.88 33.78
C SER A 28 27.29 0.53 32.65
N ASP A 29 28.47 0.03 33.01
CA ASP A 29 29.48 -0.39 32.02
C ASP A 29 28.99 -1.57 31.17
N ASN A 30 28.17 -2.45 31.76
CA ASN A 30 27.55 -3.57 31.04
C ASN A 30 26.60 -3.05 29.95
N TYR A 31 25.73 -2.10 30.28
CA TYR A 31 24.83 -1.49 29.29
C TYR A 31 25.63 -0.78 28.19
N LYS A 32 26.65 0.01 28.54
CA LYS A 32 27.53 0.68 27.56
C LYS A 32 28.21 -0.31 26.62
N SER A 33 28.65 -1.46 27.14
CA SER A 33 29.24 -2.52 26.32
C SER A 33 28.23 -3.14 25.37
N LEU A 34 27.05 -3.52 25.85
CA LEU A 34 25.97 -4.09 25.04
C LEU A 34 25.45 -3.12 23.98
N LYS A 35 25.33 -1.84 24.33
CA LYS A 35 25.03 -0.75 23.40
C LYS A 35 26.05 -0.66 22.28
N LYS A 36 27.34 -0.61 22.62
CA LYS A 36 28.41 -0.56 21.62
C LYS A 36 28.40 -1.79 20.71
N GLU A 37 28.14 -2.98 21.25
CA GLU A 37 28.04 -4.22 20.47
C GLU A 37 26.84 -4.19 19.52
N ALA A 38 25.66 -3.79 20.01
CA ALA A 38 24.45 -3.69 19.20
C ALA A 38 24.58 -2.66 18.08
N GLU A 39 25.12 -1.47 18.38
CA GLU A 39 25.29 -0.39 17.40
C GLU A 39 26.36 -0.72 16.34
N ALA A 40 27.41 -1.45 16.70
CA ALA A 40 28.44 -1.91 15.77
C ALA A 40 28.04 -3.17 14.97
N GLY A 41 27.08 -3.94 15.48
CA GLY A 41 26.61 -5.18 14.88
C GLY A 41 25.68 -4.98 13.67
N PRO A 42 25.21 -6.08 13.06
CA PRO A 42 24.20 -6.00 12.00
C PRO A 42 22.87 -5.49 12.57
N HIS A 43 22.31 -4.49 11.90
CA HIS A 43 21.03 -3.91 12.26
C HIS A 43 19.89 -4.74 11.65
N PRO A 44 18.76 -4.95 12.35
CA PRO A 44 17.53 -5.43 11.74
C PRO A 44 17.16 -4.57 10.54
N THR A 45 16.69 -5.20 9.47
CA THR A 45 16.22 -4.47 8.30
C THR A 45 14.94 -3.70 8.65
N GLU A 46 14.64 -2.63 7.89
CA GLU A 46 13.39 -1.89 8.03
C GLU A 46 12.16 -2.82 7.94
N ASP A 47 12.18 -3.78 7.01
CA ASP A 47 11.13 -4.78 6.85
C ASP A 47 10.97 -5.65 8.13
N MET A 48 12.06 -6.05 8.80
CA MET A 48 11.99 -6.78 10.07
C MET A 48 11.41 -5.92 11.20
N LEU A 49 11.78 -4.64 11.28
CA LEU A 49 11.20 -3.72 12.27
C LEU A 49 9.69 -3.54 12.03
N TYR A 50 9.28 -3.43 10.76
CA TYR A 50 7.87 -3.33 10.38
C TYR A 50 7.10 -4.60 10.75
N ASP A 51 7.64 -5.77 10.41
CA ASP A 51 7.05 -7.07 10.74
C ASP A 51 7.02 -7.33 12.25
N TYR A 52 7.96 -6.78 13.01
CA TYR A 52 7.93 -6.80 14.47
C TYR A 52 6.81 -5.95 15.05
N VAL A 53 6.57 -4.73 14.53
CA VAL A 53 5.43 -3.89 14.95
C VAL A 53 4.09 -4.56 14.65
N LEU A 54 4.00 -5.24 13.51
CA LEU A 54 2.79 -5.93 13.09
C LEU A 54 2.58 -7.31 13.73
N ASP A 55 3.49 -7.76 14.61
CA ASP A 55 3.50 -9.08 15.26
C ASP A 55 3.46 -10.24 14.25
N VAL A 56 4.23 -10.13 13.15
CA VAL A 56 4.29 -11.11 12.06
C VAL A 56 5.57 -11.94 12.07
N LEU A 57 6.60 -11.50 12.81
CA LEU A 57 7.85 -12.25 12.96
C LEU A 57 7.63 -13.55 13.75
N ASP A 58 8.38 -14.60 13.40
CA ASP A 58 8.47 -15.78 14.25
C ASP A 58 9.13 -15.44 15.60
N HIS A 59 8.95 -16.32 16.59
CA HIS A 59 9.43 -16.09 17.95
C HIS A 59 10.94 -15.76 18.03
N ASN A 60 11.77 -16.38 17.19
CA ASN A 60 13.21 -16.16 17.22
C ASN A 60 13.58 -14.83 16.58
N ALA A 61 13.01 -14.51 15.42
CA ALA A 61 13.21 -13.22 14.77
C ALA A 61 12.70 -12.05 15.65
N ALA A 62 11.53 -12.20 16.26
CA ALA A 62 10.98 -11.22 17.17
C ALA A 62 11.87 -11.02 18.42
N LYS A 63 12.41 -12.10 18.97
CA LYS A 63 13.37 -12.04 20.09
C LYS A 63 14.67 -11.34 19.68
N ALA A 64 15.19 -11.62 18.48
CA ALA A 64 16.39 -10.96 17.95
C ALA A 64 16.17 -9.44 17.80
N VAL A 65 15.06 -9.03 17.17
CA VAL A 65 14.71 -7.60 17.04
C VAL A 65 14.57 -6.97 18.42
N ARG A 66 13.80 -7.60 19.33
CA ARG A 66 13.60 -7.10 20.69
C ARG A 66 14.91 -6.89 21.44
N ASN A 67 15.83 -7.86 21.40
CA ASN A 67 17.10 -7.74 22.08
C ASN A 67 17.97 -6.62 21.46
N HIS A 68 17.94 -6.47 20.14
CA HIS A 68 18.72 -5.44 19.46
C HIS A 68 18.21 -4.02 19.77
N ILE A 69 16.89 -3.77 19.69
CA ILE A 69 16.30 -2.45 19.92
C ILE A 69 16.47 -1.94 21.36
N LEU A 70 16.68 -2.83 22.34
CA LEU A 70 16.95 -2.42 23.73
C LEU A 70 18.27 -1.65 23.86
N PHE A 71 19.21 -1.90 22.95
CA PHE A 71 20.57 -1.37 23.04
C PHE A 71 20.95 -0.49 21.83
N CYS A 72 20.21 -0.54 20.71
CA CYS A 72 20.46 0.28 19.53
C CYS A 72 19.46 1.45 19.42
N GLY A 73 19.95 2.67 19.65
CA GLY A 73 19.11 3.88 19.63
C GLY A 73 18.53 4.22 18.25
N GLU A 74 19.23 3.84 17.17
CA GLU A 74 18.77 4.04 15.80
C GLU A 74 17.56 3.16 15.48
N CYS A 75 17.66 1.86 15.70
CA CYS A 75 16.55 0.94 15.49
C CYS A 75 15.37 1.21 16.43
N ALA A 76 15.61 1.62 17.68
CA ALA A 76 14.55 2.00 18.60
C ALA A 76 13.77 3.23 18.10
N ARG A 77 14.46 4.26 17.59
CA ARG A 77 13.82 5.44 17.00
C ARG A 77 13.00 5.09 15.77
N GLU A 78 13.54 4.24 14.90
CA GLU A 78 12.84 3.79 13.71
C GLU A 78 11.60 2.97 14.07
N LEU A 79 11.69 2.09 15.07
CA LEU A 79 10.55 1.34 15.58
C LEU A 79 9.46 2.26 16.14
N LEU A 80 9.83 3.29 16.90
CA LEU A 80 8.88 4.30 17.40
C LEU A 80 8.21 5.06 16.26
N ARG A 81 8.97 5.42 15.21
CA ARG A 81 8.43 6.04 13.99
C ARG A 81 7.37 5.15 13.35
N ILE A 82 7.65 3.86 13.20
CA ILE A 82 6.70 2.88 12.64
C ILE A 82 5.45 2.77 13.53
N ARG A 83 5.60 2.67 14.86
CA ARG A 83 4.48 2.59 15.81
C ARG A 83 3.59 3.84 15.78
N LEU A 84 4.17 5.03 15.76
CA LEU A 84 3.40 6.28 15.66
C LEU A 84 2.57 6.33 14.38
N ILE A 85 3.11 5.84 13.27
CA ILE A 85 2.38 5.73 12.01
C ILE A 85 1.24 4.70 12.14
N GLU A 86 1.48 3.60 12.84
CA GLU A 86 0.53 2.52 13.07
C GLU A 86 -0.65 2.98 13.93
N GLU A 87 -0.38 3.61 15.07
CA GLU A 87 -1.38 4.15 16.01
C GLU A 87 -2.20 5.28 15.37
N ALA A 88 -1.54 6.23 14.70
CA ALA A 88 -2.23 7.31 13.98
C ALA A 88 -3.22 6.74 12.95
N SER A 89 -2.90 5.56 12.42
CA SER A 89 -3.74 4.88 11.45
C SER A 89 -4.82 4.00 12.06
N GLU A 90 -4.57 3.36 13.19
CA GLU A 90 -5.59 2.62 13.95
C GLU A 90 -6.67 3.58 14.43
N ASN A 91 -6.27 4.72 14.98
CA ASN A 91 -7.20 5.79 15.36
C ASN A 91 -8.02 6.30 14.18
N ALA A 92 -7.38 6.47 13.00
CA ALA A 92 -8.11 6.85 11.79
C ALA A 92 -9.11 5.77 11.35
N PHE A 93 -8.77 4.49 11.49
CA PHE A 93 -9.67 3.38 11.17
C PHE A 93 -10.83 3.24 12.15
N LEU A 94 -10.59 3.36 13.47
CA LEU A 94 -11.63 3.36 14.49
C LEU A 94 -12.61 4.53 14.27
N SER A 95 -12.09 5.72 13.98
CA SER A 95 -12.94 6.87 13.64
C SER A 95 -13.78 6.63 12.38
N TRP A 96 -13.28 5.84 11.42
CA TRP A 96 -14.02 5.44 10.23
C TRP A 96 -15.12 4.42 10.55
N LEU A 97 -14.86 3.45 11.43
CA LEU A 97 -15.86 2.47 11.87
C LEU A 97 -17.04 3.13 12.60
N ASP A 98 -16.78 4.19 13.35
CA ASP A 98 -17.83 4.96 14.04
C ASP A 98 -18.67 5.82 13.09
N THR A 99 -18.29 5.90 11.81
CA THR A 99 -19.07 6.63 10.80
C THR A 99 -20.21 5.75 10.28
N PRO A 100 -21.50 6.14 10.41
CA PRO A 100 -22.63 5.30 10.01
C PRO A 100 -22.52 4.88 8.54
N CYS A 101 -22.54 3.57 8.32
CA CYS A 101 -22.04 2.92 7.12
C CYS A 101 -22.99 3.11 5.91
N LEU A 102 -22.43 3.19 4.69
CA LEU A 102 -23.17 3.22 3.42
C LEU A 102 -24.12 2.03 3.23
N SER A 103 -23.86 0.92 3.93
CA SER A 103 -24.74 -0.27 3.95
C SER A 103 -26.13 0.04 4.50
N ASP A 104 -26.27 0.98 5.45
CA ASP A 104 -27.57 1.36 6.00
C ASP A 104 -28.34 2.27 5.03
N ARG A 105 -27.62 3.06 4.21
CA ARG A 105 -28.21 3.79 3.08
C ARG A 105 -28.64 2.86 1.94
N LEU A 106 -27.87 1.81 1.65
CA LEU A 106 -28.17 0.81 0.62
C LEU A 106 -29.31 -0.14 1.01
N LYS A 107 -29.40 -0.58 2.27
CA LYS A 107 -30.53 -1.38 2.77
C LYS A 107 -31.86 -0.65 2.61
N ASN A 108 -31.88 0.66 2.88
CA ASN A 108 -33.06 1.50 2.68
C ASN A 108 -33.43 1.69 1.19
N TRP A 109 -32.46 1.63 0.29
CA TRP A 109 -32.69 1.74 -1.15
C TRP A 109 -33.24 0.43 -1.73
N VAL A 110 -32.66 -0.72 -1.38
CA VAL A 110 -33.12 -2.04 -1.81
C VAL A 110 -34.55 -2.33 -1.33
N PHE A 111 -34.92 -1.91 -0.11
CA PHE A 111 -36.29 -2.05 0.39
C PHE A 111 -37.34 -1.24 -0.41
N ARG A 112 -36.95 -0.09 -0.98
CA ARG A 112 -37.85 0.73 -1.82
C ARG A 112 -38.08 0.12 -3.19
N PHE A 113 -37.06 -0.50 -3.79
CA PHE A 113 -37.18 -1.10 -5.12
C PHE A 113 -37.82 -2.49 -5.13
N ARG A 114 -37.80 -3.21 -4.00
CA ARG A 114 -38.45 -4.53 -3.86
C ARG A 114 -39.98 -4.50 -4.04
N LYS A 115 -40.63 -3.34 -3.87
CA LYS A 115 -42.08 -3.18 -4.10
C LYS A 115 -42.48 -2.98 -5.58
N LEU A 116 -41.53 -2.70 -6.48
CA LEU A 116 -41.82 -2.28 -7.86
C LEU A 116 -41.61 -3.37 -8.93
N LEU A 117 -41.16 -4.58 -8.57
CA LEU A 117 -40.72 -5.58 -9.57
C LEU A 117 -41.36 -6.95 -9.29
N VAL A 118 -42.55 -7.18 -9.87
CA VAL A 118 -43.34 -8.42 -9.75
C VAL A 118 -43.24 -9.35 -10.97
N SER A 119 -42.50 -9.02 -12.05
CA SER A 119 -42.31 -9.98 -13.18
C SER A 119 -40.85 -10.47 -13.29
N GLY A 120 -40.56 -11.58 -12.61
CA GLY A 120 -39.20 -12.10 -12.39
C GLY A 120 -38.37 -12.49 -13.62
N LEU A 121 -38.96 -12.63 -14.81
CA LEU A 121 -38.22 -13.09 -16.01
C LEU A 121 -37.59 -11.96 -16.84
N CYS A 122 -38.23 -10.78 -16.91
CA CYS A 122 -37.65 -9.62 -17.62
C CYS A 122 -36.55 -8.94 -16.79
N VAL A 123 -36.60 -9.10 -15.47
CA VAL A 123 -35.62 -8.51 -14.55
C VAL A 123 -34.25 -9.19 -14.71
N ALA A 124 -34.16 -10.51 -14.86
CA ALA A 124 -32.85 -11.19 -14.90
C ALA A 124 -32.02 -10.81 -16.13
N THR A 125 -32.63 -10.77 -17.33
CA THR A 125 -31.95 -10.40 -18.58
C THR A 125 -31.63 -8.92 -18.65
N VAL A 126 -32.57 -8.05 -18.28
CA VAL A 126 -32.31 -6.60 -18.23
C VAL A 126 -31.30 -6.26 -17.16
N SER A 127 -31.32 -6.94 -15.99
CA SER A 127 -30.30 -6.76 -14.95
C SER A 127 -28.93 -7.25 -15.39
N GLY A 128 -28.84 -8.38 -16.12
CA GLY A 128 -27.57 -8.87 -16.67
C GLY A 128 -26.94 -7.89 -17.67
N ILE A 129 -27.75 -7.38 -18.61
CA ILE A 129 -27.30 -6.41 -19.63
C ILE A 129 -26.94 -5.06 -18.99
N ILE A 130 -27.72 -4.59 -18.02
CA ILE A 130 -27.46 -3.35 -17.27
C ILE A 130 -26.19 -3.50 -16.41
N VAL A 131 -26.01 -4.60 -15.68
CA VAL A 131 -24.83 -4.80 -14.85
C VAL A 131 -23.56 -4.88 -15.71
N PHE A 132 -23.63 -5.52 -16.88
CA PHE A 132 -22.47 -5.68 -17.77
C PHE A 132 -22.14 -4.42 -18.59
N HIS A 133 -23.13 -3.61 -19.00
CA HIS A 133 -22.90 -2.39 -19.80
C HIS A 133 -22.83 -1.08 -19.00
N ILE A 134 -23.47 -0.99 -17.83
CA ILE A 134 -23.55 0.27 -17.06
C ILE A 134 -22.39 0.39 -16.07
N PHE A 135 -21.80 -0.71 -15.61
CA PHE A 135 -20.58 -0.63 -14.79
C PHE A 135 -19.36 -0.68 -15.70
N PRO A 136 -18.74 0.48 -16.02
CA PRO A 136 -17.49 0.48 -16.77
C PRO A 136 -16.47 -0.37 -16.02
N SER A 137 -15.76 -1.22 -16.75
CA SER A 137 -14.66 -2.01 -16.20
C SER A 137 -13.65 -1.09 -15.51
N LEU A 138 -13.09 -1.56 -14.39
CA LEU A 138 -12.12 -0.81 -13.58
C LEU A 138 -10.97 -0.21 -14.44
N PRO A 139 -10.39 -0.93 -15.42
CA PRO A 139 -9.38 -0.37 -16.33
C PRO A 139 -9.87 0.84 -17.12
N ARG A 140 -11.13 0.84 -17.57
CA ARG A 140 -11.71 1.96 -18.34
C ARG A 140 -11.93 3.19 -17.47
N LEU A 141 -12.37 3.01 -16.22
CA LEU A 141 -12.50 4.11 -15.25
C LEU A 141 -11.14 4.76 -14.97
N ILE A 142 -10.10 3.96 -14.81
CA ILE A 142 -8.73 4.44 -14.58
C ILE A 142 -8.22 5.17 -15.82
N SER A 143 -8.34 4.59 -17.02
CA SER A 143 -7.93 5.24 -18.28
C SER A 143 -8.60 6.60 -18.46
N LYS A 144 -9.91 6.70 -18.20
CA LYS A 144 -10.62 7.99 -18.25
C LYS A 144 -10.10 8.99 -17.22
N SER A 145 -9.64 8.53 -16.06
CA SER A 145 -9.03 9.42 -15.05
C SER A 145 -7.67 9.94 -15.48
N TYR A 146 -6.86 9.13 -16.17
CA TYR A 146 -5.64 9.59 -16.83
C TYR A 146 -5.95 10.65 -17.89
N GLU A 147 -6.97 10.43 -18.73
CA GLU A 147 -7.39 11.42 -19.73
C GLU A 147 -7.80 12.74 -19.08
N THR A 148 -8.69 12.69 -18.08
CA THR A 148 -9.11 13.91 -17.36
C THR A 148 -7.94 14.61 -16.67
N ALA A 149 -7.00 13.85 -16.09
CA ALA A 149 -5.85 14.42 -15.40
C ALA A 149 -4.89 15.10 -16.39
N PHE A 150 -4.44 14.39 -17.43
CA PHE A 150 -3.31 14.83 -18.25
C PHE A 150 -3.68 15.51 -19.55
N ILE A 151 -4.88 15.26 -20.09
CA ILE A 151 -5.30 15.85 -21.37
C ILE A 151 -6.12 17.11 -21.13
N GLU A 152 -7.01 17.09 -20.15
CA GLU A 152 -8.06 18.11 -20.05
C GLU A 152 -7.77 19.20 -19.02
N ASN A 153 -7.16 18.90 -17.86
CA ASN A 153 -7.25 19.82 -16.73
C ASN A 153 -5.98 20.08 -15.90
N ILE A 154 -5.01 19.15 -15.82
CA ILE A 154 -3.83 19.34 -14.95
C ILE A 154 -2.60 19.54 -15.84
N ARG A 155 -2.11 20.78 -15.89
CA ARG A 155 -0.84 21.10 -16.55
C ARG A 155 0.30 20.78 -15.59
N PHE A 156 0.86 19.59 -15.70
CA PHE A 156 2.06 19.25 -14.93
C PHE A 156 3.23 20.10 -15.40
N SER A 157 3.87 20.79 -14.47
CA SER A 157 5.12 21.45 -14.78
C SER A 157 6.20 20.41 -15.12
N PRO A 158 7.21 20.74 -15.94
CA PRO A 158 8.36 19.87 -16.14
C PRO A 158 9.04 19.46 -14.83
N ASP A 159 8.97 20.29 -13.80
CA ASP A 159 9.52 19.98 -12.47
C ASP A 159 8.67 18.94 -11.72
N ASP A 160 7.36 18.92 -11.89
CA ASP A 160 6.52 17.85 -11.34
C ASP A 160 6.77 16.50 -12.03
N LEU A 161 7.15 16.52 -13.31
CA LEU A 161 7.62 15.33 -14.00
C LEU A 161 8.97 14.83 -13.45
N ARG A 162 9.79 15.70 -12.85
CA ARG A 162 11.02 15.29 -12.14
C ARG A 162 10.72 14.73 -10.75
N LYS A 163 9.62 15.14 -10.13
CA LYS A 163 9.09 14.56 -8.88
C LYS A 163 8.35 13.23 -9.12
N ARG A 164 8.44 12.65 -10.33
CA ARG A 164 7.83 11.35 -10.62
C ARG A 164 8.28 10.32 -9.58
N PRO A 165 7.35 9.47 -9.11
CA PRO A 165 7.71 8.35 -8.26
C PRO A 165 8.79 7.53 -8.95
N VAL A 166 9.95 7.39 -8.31
CA VAL A 166 10.97 6.44 -8.75
C VAL A 166 10.40 5.05 -8.48
N LEU A 167 10.27 4.24 -9.52
CA LEU A 167 9.73 2.90 -9.35
C LEU A 167 10.78 2.03 -8.65
N PRO A 168 10.39 1.10 -7.76
CA PRO A 168 11.34 0.37 -6.91
C PRO A 168 12.46 -0.36 -7.67
N TRP A 169 12.20 -0.81 -8.89
CA TRP A 169 13.18 -1.48 -9.76
C TRP A 169 14.09 -0.52 -10.55
N GLN A 170 13.86 0.79 -10.49
CA GLN A 170 14.71 1.81 -11.13
C GLN A 170 15.77 2.36 -10.16
N GLU A 171 15.63 2.14 -8.86
CA GLU A 171 16.60 2.59 -7.88
C GLU A 171 17.93 1.83 -8.07
N PRO A 172 19.07 2.54 -8.23
CA PRO A 172 20.38 1.90 -8.33
C PRO A 172 20.64 1.13 -7.03
N GLY A 173 20.61 -0.20 -7.14
CA GLY A 173 20.39 -1.07 -5.99
C GLY A 173 21.49 -1.07 -4.93
N ARG A 174 21.04 -0.95 -3.68
CA ARG A 174 21.67 -1.61 -2.52
C ARG A 174 21.02 -2.99 -2.35
N TYR A 175 21.32 -3.91 -3.26
CA TYR A 175 20.77 -5.26 -3.17
C TYR A 175 21.67 -6.13 -2.31
N TYR A 176 21.24 -6.42 -1.08
CA TYR A 176 21.79 -7.52 -0.30
C TYR A 176 21.04 -8.79 -0.74
N GLY A 177 21.78 -9.85 -1.10
CA GLY A 177 21.28 -11.08 -1.75
C GLY A 177 20.34 -11.98 -0.93
N PHE A 178 19.50 -11.41 -0.07
CA PHE A 178 18.61 -12.12 0.85
C PHE A 178 17.13 -11.71 0.71
N ALA A 179 16.73 -11.08 -0.39
CA ALA A 179 15.32 -10.77 -0.61
C ALA A 179 14.50 -12.06 -0.82
N SER A 180 13.32 -12.12 -0.20
CA SER A 180 12.44 -13.28 -0.28
C SER A 180 12.03 -13.60 -1.72
N SER A 181 12.09 -14.88 -2.08
CA SER A 181 11.75 -15.44 -3.40
C SER A 181 10.32 -15.17 -3.86
N ASP A 182 9.42 -14.83 -2.93
CA ASP A 182 7.98 -14.79 -3.17
C ASP A 182 7.53 -13.55 -3.97
N ARG A 183 8.42 -12.58 -4.20
CA ARG A 183 8.09 -11.32 -4.90
C ARG A 183 8.02 -11.43 -6.43
N TYR A 184 8.20 -12.63 -6.98
CA TYR A 184 7.93 -12.94 -8.39
C TYR A 184 6.51 -13.50 -8.63
N ALA A 185 5.66 -13.49 -7.60
CA ALA A 185 4.26 -13.87 -7.72
C ALA A 185 3.59 -13.12 -8.88
N PRO A 186 2.71 -13.78 -9.67
CA PRO A 186 2.01 -13.14 -10.78
C PRO A 186 1.26 -11.85 -10.38
N ALA A 187 0.74 -11.76 -9.16
CA ALA A 187 0.11 -10.56 -8.60
C ALA A 187 1.05 -9.34 -8.60
N ASN A 188 2.28 -9.52 -8.11
CA ASN A 188 3.28 -8.46 -8.02
C ASN A 188 3.73 -8.02 -9.42
N ARG A 189 3.88 -8.96 -10.35
CA ARG A 189 4.18 -8.65 -11.76
C ARG A 189 3.06 -7.86 -12.42
N ALA A 190 1.81 -8.27 -12.23
CA ALA A 190 0.64 -7.55 -12.73
C ALA A 190 0.60 -6.12 -12.18
N PHE A 191 0.80 -5.96 -10.87
CA PHE A 191 0.87 -4.65 -10.21
C PHE A 191 2.00 -3.78 -10.77
N GLY A 192 3.21 -4.34 -10.93
CA GLY A 192 4.36 -3.67 -11.53
C GLY A 192 4.13 -3.25 -12.98
N ALA A 193 3.50 -4.12 -13.80
CA ALA A 193 3.09 -3.80 -15.16
C ALA A 193 2.10 -2.63 -15.19
N GLY A 194 1.17 -2.59 -14.23
CA GLY A 194 0.23 -1.50 -14.07
C GLY A 194 0.91 -0.17 -13.74
N LEU A 195 1.88 -0.16 -12.83
CA LEU A 195 2.68 1.03 -12.52
C LEU A 195 3.47 1.52 -13.74
N TRP A 196 4.10 0.60 -14.47
CA TRP A 196 4.85 0.93 -15.67
C TRP A 196 3.95 1.56 -16.74
N GLN A 197 2.78 0.97 -17.00
CA GLN A 197 1.83 1.51 -17.98
C GLN A 197 1.29 2.87 -17.53
N GLY A 198 1.04 3.05 -16.23
CA GLY A 198 0.68 4.35 -15.67
C GLY A 198 1.74 5.43 -15.92
N SER A 199 3.02 5.07 -15.79
CA SER A 199 4.15 5.94 -16.10
C SER A 199 4.24 6.30 -17.58
N GLN A 200 4.05 5.33 -18.47
CA GLN A 200 4.00 5.58 -19.93
C GLN A 200 2.83 6.50 -20.31
N ALA A 201 1.66 6.35 -19.66
CA ALA A 201 0.51 7.20 -19.93
C ALA A 201 0.75 8.69 -19.60
N MET A 202 1.71 8.99 -18.71
CA MET A 202 2.13 10.35 -18.35
C MET A 202 3.19 10.95 -19.29
N THR A 203 3.82 10.16 -20.16
CA THR A 203 4.95 10.57 -21.01
C THR A 203 4.55 10.80 -22.47
N LYS A 204 3.27 11.10 -22.74
CA LYS A 204 2.76 11.32 -24.11
C LYS A 204 3.67 12.25 -24.93
N GLY A 205 4.35 11.67 -25.93
CA GLY A 205 5.29 12.37 -26.82
C GLY A 205 6.72 11.80 -26.81
N GLU A 206 7.10 11.08 -25.76
CA GLU A 206 8.32 10.28 -25.76
C GLU A 206 8.07 8.93 -26.46
N LYS A 207 9.11 8.36 -27.08
CA LYS A 207 9.01 7.05 -27.73
C LYS A 207 8.57 6.04 -26.67
N ALA A 208 7.38 5.46 -26.85
CA ALA A 208 6.84 4.45 -25.95
C ALA A 208 7.91 3.40 -25.70
N LEU A 209 8.32 3.28 -24.43
CA LEU A 209 9.18 2.18 -24.05
C LEU A 209 8.36 0.90 -24.19
N THR A 210 9.01 -0.21 -24.53
CA THR A 210 8.38 -1.53 -24.49
C THR A 210 8.32 -2.00 -23.04
N LEU A 211 7.23 -2.67 -22.64
CA LEU A 211 7.11 -3.26 -21.31
C LEU A 211 8.28 -4.22 -21.11
N PRO A 212 9.07 -4.05 -20.03
CA PRO A 212 10.11 -5.01 -19.71
C PRO A 212 9.54 -6.43 -19.64
N GLU A 213 10.20 -7.38 -20.28
CA GLU A 213 9.70 -8.74 -20.45
C GLU A 213 9.35 -9.44 -19.12
N PHE A 214 10.03 -9.12 -18.02
CA PHE A 214 9.73 -9.70 -16.71
C PHE A 214 8.37 -9.26 -16.12
N PHE A 215 7.77 -8.21 -16.68
CA PHE A 215 6.39 -7.81 -16.39
C PHE A 215 5.38 -8.43 -17.34
N SER A 216 5.79 -9.20 -18.35
CA SER A 216 4.85 -9.93 -19.20
C SER A 216 4.22 -11.09 -18.40
N PRO A 217 2.93 -11.39 -18.66
CA PRO A 217 2.27 -12.55 -18.09
C PRO A 217 3.01 -13.87 -18.40
N GLY A 218 3.53 -14.00 -19.63
CA GLY A 218 4.14 -15.21 -20.19
C GLY A 218 5.59 -15.49 -19.75
N TRP A 219 6.18 -14.65 -18.90
CA TRP A 219 7.61 -14.74 -18.53
C TRP A 219 8.06 -16.09 -17.92
N GLN A 220 7.15 -16.94 -17.42
CA GLN A 220 7.47 -18.24 -16.79
C GLN A 220 7.45 -19.46 -17.74
N GLY A 221 7.69 -19.27 -19.04
CA GLY A 221 8.13 -20.37 -19.92
C GLY A 221 7.04 -21.16 -20.64
N SER A 222 5.77 -20.75 -20.58
CA SER A 222 4.81 -21.12 -21.62
C SER A 222 5.07 -20.19 -22.81
N GLY A 223 5.76 -20.67 -23.84
CA GLY A 223 6.24 -19.91 -25.01
C GLY A 223 5.19 -19.17 -25.86
N ASP A 224 4.00 -18.93 -25.35
CA ASP A 224 3.03 -18.02 -25.91
C ASP A 224 3.33 -16.60 -25.38
N HIS A 225 3.80 -15.74 -26.29
CA HIS A 225 4.00 -14.33 -26.02
C HIS A 225 2.65 -13.65 -25.76
N MET A 226 2.22 -13.60 -24.50
CA MET A 226 1.10 -12.74 -24.10
C MET A 226 1.51 -11.26 -24.27
N GLU A 227 0.70 -10.50 -25.02
CA GLU A 227 0.91 -9.07 -25.26
C GLU A 227 0.61 -8.24 -24.00
N GLU A 228 1.13 -7.00 -23.95
CA GLU A 228 1.07 -6.10 -22.79
C GLU A 228 -0.36 -5.75 -22.34
N ASP A 229 -1.30 -5.82 -23.28
CA ASP A 229 -2.71 -5.47 -23.15
C ASP A 229 -3.58 -6.62 -22.61
N GLU A 230 -2.99 -7.78 -22.32
CA GLU A 230 -3.72 -8.96 -21.86
C GLU A 230 -3.89 -9.02 -20.33
N TRP A 231 -3.13 -8.25 -19.53
CA TRP A 231 -3.27 -8.21 -18.07
C TRP A 231 -4.71 -7.99 -17.56
N PRO A 232 -5.52 -7.08 -18.16
CA PRO A 232 -6.94 -6.91 -17.83
C PRO A 232 -7.81 -8.17 -17.98
N ASP A 233 -7.39 -9.14 -18.79
CA ASP A 233 -8.13 -10.38 -19.05
C ASP A 233 -7.62 -11.56 -18.20
N THR A 234 -6.56 -11.36 -17.43
CA THR A 234 -6.04 -12.34 -16.48
C THR A 234 -6.78 -12.31 -15.14
N PRO A 235 -6.68 -13.37 -14.31
CA PRO A 235 -7.15 -13.34 -12.92
C PRO A 235 -6.50 -12.25 -12.04
N TRP A 236 -5.38 -11.67 -12.49
CA TRP A 236 -4.61 -10.65 -11.77
C TRP A 236 -4.93 -9.22 -12.22
N ALA A 237 -5.96 -9.03 -13.05
CA ALA A 237 -6.40 -7.74 -13.58
C ALA A 237 -6.64 -6.67 -12.50
N VAL A 238 -7.07 -7.08 -11.30
CA VAL A 238 -7.29 -6.16 -10.17
C VAL A 238 -5.98 -5.58 -9.65
N TYR A 239 -4.91 -6.38 -9.57
CA TYR A 239 -3.57 -5.93 -9.16
C TYR A 239 -2.97 -4.99 -10.20
N TYR A 240 -3.12 -5.33 -11.48
CA TYR A 240 -2.74 -4.45 -12.58
C TYR A 240 -3.45 -3.09 -12.52
N SER A 241 -4.77 -3.11 -12.32
CA SER A 241 -5.57 -1.89 -12.17
C SER A 241 -5.14 -1.08 -10.94
N LEU A 242 -4.87 -1.75 -9.81
CA LEU A 242 -4.36 -1.11 -8.60
C LEU A 242 -3.02 -0.41 -8.85
N GLY A 243 -2.08 -1.06 -9.55
CA GLY A 243 -0.80 -0.45 -9.93
C GLY A 243 -0.99 0.84 -10.75
N ARG A 244 -1.80 0.78 -11.81
CA ARG A 244 -2.12 1.97 -12.63
C ARG A 244 -2.72 3.09 -11.79
N TRP A 245 -3.64 2.77 -10.89
CA TRP A 245 -4.31 3.75 -10.06
C TRP A 245 -3.38 4.37 -9.01
N CYS A 246 -2.56 3.56 -8.34
CA CYS A 246 -1.58 4.03 -7.36
C CYS A 246 -0.63 5.05 -7.98
N PHE A 247 -0.10 4.77 -9.18
CA PHE A 247 0.79 5.71 -9.87
C PHE A 247 0.10 7.06 -10.16
N LEU A 248 -1.11 7.03 -10.73
CA LEU A 248 -1.90 8.23 -11.05
C LEU A 248 -2.12 9.08 -9.80
N VAL A 249 -2.67 8.46 -8.76
CA VAL A 249 -3.06 9.17 -7.55
C VAL A 249 -1.85 9.71 -6.82
N GLN A 250 -0.75 8.96 -6.75
CA GLN A 250 0.50 9.44 -6.17
C GLN A 250 1.03 10.67 -6.93
N ALA A 251 1.13 10.58 -8.26
CA ALA A 251 1.64 11.68 -9.09
C ALA A 251 0.79 12.96 -8.96
N VAL A 252 -0.54 12.83 -9.02
CA VAL A 252 -1.46 13.96 -8.84
C VAL A 252 -1.39 14.54 -7.43
N SER A 253 -1.16 13.70 -6.42
CA SER A 253 -1.10 14.13 -5.01
C SER A 253 0.21 14.84 -4.65
N LEU A 254 1.30 14.50 -5.35
CA LEU A 254 2.61 15.15 -5.21
C LEU A 254 2.74 16.43 -6.05
N SER A 255 1.82 16.67 -6.98
CA SER A 255 1.76 17.91 -7.76
C SER A 255 1.39 19.10 -6.87
N ASP A 256 2.07 20.23 -7.10
CA ASP A 256 1.72 21.50 -6.44
C ASP A 256 0.49 22.17 -7.07
N GLU A 257 0.03 21.68 -8.23
CA GLU A 257 -1.12 22.21 -8.96
C GLU A 257 -2.45 22.05 -8.19
N GLU A 258 -3.40 22.93 -8.51
CA GLU A 258 -4.78 22.80 -8.06
C GLU A 258 -5.48 21.70 -8.85
N ILE A 259 -6.04 20.72 -8.13
CA ILE A 259 -6.64 19.53 -8.74
C ILE A 259 -8.16 19.66 -8.68
N PRO A 260 -8.87 19.58 -9.83
CA PRO A 260 -10.32 19.72 -9.86
C PRO A 260 -11.05 18.76 -8.93
N HIS A 261 -12.14 19.21 -8.34
CA HIS A 261 -12.96 18.41 -7.42
C HIS A 261 -13.46 17.11 -8.08
N GLU A 262 -13.86 17.20 -9.35
CA GLU A 262 -14.37 16.09 -10.14
C GLU A 262 -13.34 14.94 -10.27
N PHE A 263 -12.04 15.27 -10.25
CA PHE A 263 -11.00 14.24 -10.24
C PHE A 263 -11.05 13.40 -8.96
N TRP A 264 -11.14 14.05 -7.80
CA TRP A 264 -11.16 13.35 -6.49
C TRP A 264 -12.44 12.54 -6.29
N GLU A 265 -13.58 13.03 -6.78
CA GLU A 265 -14.82 12.24 -6.79
C GLU A 265 -14.69 10.99 -7.65
N LYS A 266 -14.08 11.11 -8.84
CA LYS A 266 -13.77 9.95 -9.70
C LYS A 266 -12.85 8.96 -8.98
N GLN A 267 -11.82 9.44 -8.28
CA GLN A 267 -10.91 8.56 -7.52
C GLN A 267 -11.64 7.81 -6.40
N ARG A 268 -12.55 8.48 -5.68
CA ARG A 268 -13.38 7.84 -4.64
C ARG A 268 -14.24 6.72 -5.23
N LYS A 269 -14.82 6.95 -6.42
CA LYS A 269 -15.59 5.91 -7.14
C LYS A 269 -14.71 4.73 -7.56
N ILE A 270 -13.53 5.01 -8.14
CA ILE A 270 -12.57 3.95 -8.55
C ILE A 270 -12.15 3.12 -7.35
N LEU A 271 -11.82 3.77 -6.23
CA LEU A 271 -11.44 3.10 -4.99
C LEU A 271 -12.54 2.17 -4.47
N GLY A 272 -13.80 2.61 -4.51
CA GLY A 272 -14.94 1.77 -4.15
C GLY A 272 -15.10 0.54 -5.05
N GLU A 273 -14.94 0.68 -6.36
CA GLU A 273 -14.97 -0.46 -7.29
C GLU A 273 -13.76 -1.39 -7.13
N MET A 274 -12.59 -0.84 -6.81
CA MET A 274 -11.38 -1.61 -6.57
C MET A 274 -11.50 -2.49 -5.31
N ARG A 275 -12.03 -1.94 -4.20
CA ARG A 275 -12.31 -2.71 -2.98
C ARG A 275 -13.29 -3.86 -3.24
N LYS A 276 -14.36 -3.61 -4.02
CA LYS A 276 -15.30 -4.66 -4.43
C LYS A 276 -14.61 -5.74 -5.27
N ALA A 277 -13.72 -5.36 -6.19
CA ALA A 277 -12.98 -6.30 -7.01
C ALA A 277 -12.07 -7.21 -6.17
N PHE A 278 -11.36 -6.66 -5.18
CA PHE A 278 -10.54 -7.44 -4.24
C PHE A 278 -11.39 -8.36 -3.35
N TYR A 279 -12.53 -7.88 -2.84
CA TYR A 279 -13.44 -8.70 -2.05
C TYR A 279 -13.91 -9.94 -2.84
N ASN A 280 -14.27 -9.73 -4.11
CA ASN A 280 -14.75 -10.78 -5.01
C ASN A 280 -13.64 -11.63 -5.65
N LEU A 281 -12.36 -11.33 -5.39
CA LEU A 281 -11.25 -12.11 -5.92
C LEU A 281 -11.32 -13.55 -5.34
N PRO A 282 -11.19 -14.60 -6.16
CA PRO A 282 -11.18 -15.97 -5.63
C PRO A 282 -10.03 -16.20 -4.66
N ASP A 283 -10.27 -16.95 -3.58
CA ASP A 283 -9.28 -17.17 -2.51
C ASP A 283 -7.99 -17.83 -2.99
N THR A 284 -8.01 -18.55 -4.12
CA THR A 284 -6.82 -19.13 -4.76
C THR A 284 -5.83 -18.09 -5.28
N PHE A 285 -6.28 -16.86 -5.52
CA PHE A 285 -5.47 -15.74 -6.00
C PHE A 285 -5.20 -14.71 -4.91
N LYS A 286 -5.72 -14.95 -3.70
CA LYS A 286 -5.54 -14.07 -2.54
C LYS A 286 -4.26 -14.45 -1.79
N ASP A 287 -3.35 -13.50 -1.71
CA ASP A 287 -2.34 -13.53 -0.67
C ASP A 287 -2.95 -12.87 0.57
N LYS A 288 -3.26 -13.67 1.59
CA LYS A 288 -3.90 -13.18 2.84
C LYS A 288 -3.14 -12.02 3.48
N ARG A 289 -1.81 -12.01 3.37
CA ARG A 289 -0.97 -10.93 3.94
C ARG A 289 -1.08 -9.68 3.07
N ALA A 290 -0.94 -9.83 1.76
CA ALA A 290 -1.08 -8.71 0.82
C ALA A 290 -2.48 -8.09 0.90
N ASP A 291 -3.53 -8.91 0.94
CA ASP A 291 -4.92 -8.47 1.02
C ASP A 291 -5.20 -7.63 2.28
N LYS A 292 -4.68 -8.06 3.44
CA LYS A 292 -4.81 -7.30 4.69
C LYS A 292 -4.15 -5.92 4.58
N ILE A 293 -2.98 -5.84 3.94
CA ILE A 293 -2.25 -4.60 3.72
C ILE A 293 -2.99 -3.71 2.71
N ILE A 294 -3.44 -4.28 1.59
CA ILE A 294 -4.21 -3.59 0.56
C ILE A 294 -5.46 -2.98 1.20
N GLU A 295 -6.29 -3.77 1.88
CA GLU A 295 -7.52 -3.29 2.48
C GLU A 295 -7.27 -2.19 3.53
N LYS A 296 -6.26 -2.38 4.41
CA LYS A 296 -5.86 -1.37 5.40
C LYS A 296 -5.46 -0.05 4.73
N VAL A 297 -4.67 -0.10 3.66
CA VAL A 297 -4.22 1.10 2.95
C VAL A 297 -5.36 1.76 2.15
N LEU A 298 -6.15 0.98 1.41
CA LEU A 298 -7.28 1.49 0.62
C LEU A 298 -8.32 2.16 1.53
N ALA A 299 -8.59 1.61 2.72
CA ALA A 299 -9.49 2.22 3.69
C ALA A 299 -8.99 3.60 4.18
N ARG A 300 -7.67 3.74 4.40
CA ARG A 300 -7.06 5.03 4.78
C ARG A 300 -7.16 6.05 3.66
N ILE A 301 -6.82 5.68 2.43
CA ILE A 301 -6.94 6.56 1.28
C ILE A 301 -8.40 6.99 1.10
N GLU A 302 -9.38 6.10 1.33
CA GLU A 302 -10.79 6.46 1.28
C GLU A 302 -11.16 7.50 2.35
N SER A 303 -10.64 7.36 3.57
CA SER A 303 -10.83 8.33 4.65
C SER A 303 -10.24 9.69 4.30
N ASP A 304 -9.03 9.72 3.73
CA ASP A 304 -8.38 10.97 3.30
C ASP A 304 -9.11 11.63 2.12
N LEU A 305 -9.67 10.83 1.20
CA LEU A 305 -10.52 11.29 0.11
C LEU A 305 -11.90 11.75 0.59
N LYS A 306 -12.34 11.35 1.80
CA LYS A 306 -13.57 11.86 2.41
C LYS A 306 -13.28 13.20 3.07
N THR A 307 -14.09 14.16 2.71
CA THR A 307 -14.01 15.54 3.15
C THR A 307 -15.42 16.00 3.47
N PRO A 308 -15.61 16.84 4.51
CA PRO A 308 -16.92 17.45 4.77
C PRO A 308 -17.41 18.18 3.52
N GLU A 309 -18.72 18.09 3.29
CA GLU A 309 -19.42 18.35 2.03
C GLU A 309 -18.85 19.55 1.25
N GLY A 310 -18.32 19.27 0.06
CA GLY A 310 -17.83 20.28 -0.90
C GLY A 310 -16.36 20.66 -0.79
N THR A 311 -15.62 20.20 0.23
CA THR A 311 -14.17 20.45 0.31
C THR A 311 -13.37 19.32 -0.36
N PHE A 312 -12.20 19.61 -0.92
CA PHE A 312 -11.30 18.62 -1.54
C PHE A 312 -10.08 18.35 -0.65
N PRO A 313 -9.31 17.26 -0.89
CA PRO A 313 -8.11 16.97 -0.12
C PRO A 313 -7.12 18.15 -0.18
N GLY A 314 -6.93 18.83 0.94
CA GLY A 314 -5.89 19.86 1.08
C GLY A 314 -4.48 19.25 0.99
N LYS A 315 -3.45 20.10 0.95
CA LYS A 315 -2.03 19.67 0.78
C LYS A 315 -1.62 18.55 1.74
N LYS A 316 -1.96 18.65 3.02
CA LYS A 316 -1.65 17.62 4.03
C LYS A 316 -2.29 16.26 3.72
N LYS A 317 -3.56 16.25 3.32
CA LYS A 317 -4.28 15.02 2.95
C LYS A 317 -3.73 14.42 1.64
N ARG A 318 -3.42 15.26 0.64
CA ARG A 318 -2.74 14.79 -0.59
C ARG A 318 -1.40 14.12 -0.27
N GLN A 319 -0.59 14.71 0.60
CA GLN A 319 0.67 14.09 1.05
C GLN A 319 0.45 12.76 1.76
N ALA A 320 -0.59 12.65 2.61
CA ALA A 320 -0.95 11.38 3.24
C ALA A 320 -1.34 10.32 2.19
N ILE A 321 -2.17 10.68 1.20
CA ILE A 321 -2.55 9.81 0.08
C ILE A 321 -1.31 9.35 -0.72
N ALA A 322 -0.40 10.28 -1.03
CA ALA A 322 0.85 9.98 -1.72
C ALA A 322 1.72 8.99 -0.93
N PHE A 323 1.82 9.17 0.38
CA PHE A 323 2.56 8.27 1.27
C PHE A 323 1.92 6.88 1.35
N GLN A 324 0.60 6.80 1.49
CA GLN A 324 -0.12 5.52 1.51
C GLN A 324 0.03 4.76 0.17
N THR A 325 -0.06 5.47 -0.96
CA THR A 325 0.16 4.86 -2.28
C THR A 325 1.61 4.42 -2.48
N GLU A 326 2.59 5.20 -2.00
CA GLU A 326 4.00 4.79 -1.97
C GLU A 326 4.21 3.48 -1.20
N HIS A 327 3.53 3.33 -0.06
CA HIS A 327 3.62 2.11 0.74
C HIS A 327 3.13 0.88 -0.02
N LEU A 328 1.99 0.98 -0.72
CA LEU A 328 1.52 -0.11 -1.61
C LEU A 328 2.50 -0.38 -2.74
N ILE A 329 3.07 0.67 -3.34
CA ILE A 329 4.06 0.53 -4.39
C ILE A 329 5.28 -0.25 -3.89
N LYS A 330 5.86 0.13 -2.75
CA LYS A 330 7.02 -0.57 -2.16
C LYS A 330 6.72 -2.01 -1.76
N TYR A 331 5.50 -2.29 -1.32
CA TYR A 331 5.09 -3.61 -0.87
C TYR A 331 4.81 -4.57 -2.04
N LEU A 332 3.99 -4.14 -3.00
CA LEU A 332 3.48 -4.98 -4.10
C LEU A 332 4.37 -5.00 -5.34
N SER A 333 5.27 -4.02 -5.52
CA SER A 333 6.16 -4.00 -6.68
C SER A 333 7.20 -5.13 -6.64
N PRO A 334 7.57 -5.68 -7.81
CA PRO A 334 8.79 -6.48 -7.93
C PRO A 334 9.99 -5.59 -7.60
N ARG A 335 10.86 -6.03 -6.69
CA ARG A 335 12.07 -5.30 -6.30
C ARG A 335 13.27 -5.65 -7.18
N HIS A 336 13.19 -6.75 -7.92
CA HIS A 336 14.31 -7.30 -8.68
C HIS A 336 13.90 -7.58 -10.11
N ILE A 337 14.73 -7.13 -11.04
CA ILE A 337 14.70 -7.59 -12.41
C ILE A 337 15.43 -8.93 -12.41
N PRO A 338 14.76 -10.04 -12.77
CA PRO A 338 15.44 -11.32 -12.91
C PRO A 338 16.63 -11.16 -13.85
N GLN A 339 17.84 -11.46 -13.38
CA GLN A 339 18.96 -11.58 -14.31
C GLN A 339 18.68 -12.85 -15.11
N ARG A 340 18.50 -12.73 -16.43
CA ARG A 340 18.57 -13.91 -17.30
C ARG A 340 19.95 -14.50 -17.07
N GLU A 341 20.01 -15.70 -16.49
CA GLU A 341 21.23 -16.49 -16.50
C GLU A 341 21.63 -16.57 -17.98
N LYS A 342 22.80 -16.01 -18.30
CA LYS A 342 23.33 -16.12 -19.66
C LYS A 342 23.71 -17.59 -19.83
N GLU A 343 22.87 -18.33 -20.54
CA GLU A 343 23.18 -19.68 -21.01
C GLU A 343 24.41 -19.68 -21.92
#